data_AF-A0AA89BSV4-F1
#
_entry.id   AF-A0AA89BSV4-F1
#
_cell.length_a   1.000
_cell.length_b   1.000
_cell.length_c   1.000
_cell.angle_alpha   90.00
_cell.angle_beta   90.00
_cell.angle_gamma   90.00
#
_symmetry.space_group_name_H-M   'P 1'
#
loop_
_entity.id
_entity.type
_entity.pdbx_description
1 polymer ?
#
loop_
_entity_poly.entity_id
_entity_poly.type
_entity_poly.pdbx_seq_one_letter_code
_entity_poly.pdbx_strand_id
1 'polypeptide(L)' 'MDPPPSDALLKALELLFALSALNKLGEKIAEFPLDPMLSKMIVASEKYKFSDGVISTAAMLSIVSRAAL' A
#
# COMPACT_ATOMS: atom_id res chain seq x y z
N MET A 1 -24.45 -6.88 -2.59
CA MET A 1 -23.04 -7.27 -2.42
C MET A 1 -22.92 -8.68 -2.96
N ASP A 2 -22.80 -8.81 -4.28
CA ASP A 2 -22.46 -10.09 -4.88
C ASP A 2 -21.02 -10.44 -4.46
N PRO A 3 -20.75 -11.69 -4.06
CA PRO A 3 -19.41 -12.08 -3.65
C PRO A 3 -18.45 -11.79 -4.81
N PRO A 4 -17.28 -11.17 -4.54
CA PRO A 4 -16.30 -10.92 -5.58
C PRO A 4 -15.89 -12.25 -6.22
N PRO A 5 -15.60 -12.26 -7.54
CA PRO A 5 -15.19 -13.48 -8.22
C PRO A 5 -13.95 -14.07 -7.56
N SER A 6 -13.86 -15.40 -7.50
CA SER A 6 -12.75 -16.14 -6.89
C SER A 6 -11.38 -15.69 -7.42
N ASP A 7 -11.31 -15.33 -8.70
CA ASP A 7 -10.09 -14.86 -9.34
C ASP A 7 -9.63 -13.50 -8.79
N ALA A 8 -10.55 -12.62 -8.43
CA ALA A 8 -10.22 -11.32 -7.82
C ALA A 8 -9.66 -11.51 -6.41
N LEU A 9 -10.22 -12.46 -5.64
CA LEU A 9 -9.71 -12.83 -4.32
C LEU A 9 -8.30 -13.44 -4.40
N LEU A 10 -8.07 -14.32 -5.39
CA LEU A 10 -6.74 -14.90 -5.61
C LEU A 10 -5.71 -13.82 -5.97
N LYS A 11 -6.07 -12.90 -6.88
CA LYS A 11 -5.21 -11.77 -7.26
C LYS A 11 -4.86 -10.87 -6.07
N ALA A 12 -5.84 -10.59 -5.22
CA ALA A 12 -5.63 -9.79 -4.01
C ALA A 12 -4.70 -10.50 -3.02
N LEU A 13 -4.84 -11.81 -2.84
CA LEU A 13 -3.95 -12.62 -2.00
C LEU A 13 -2.52 -12.67 -2.56
N GLU A 14 -2.35 -12.82 -3.87
CA GLU A 14 -1.04 -12.76 -4.53
C GLU A 14 -0.35 -11.41 -4.31
N LEU A 15 -1.11 -10.31 -4.44
CA LEU A 15 -0.61 -8.96 -4.18
C LEU A 15 -0.18 -8.78 -2.72
N LEU A 16 -1.00 -9.23 -1.76
CA LEU A 16 -0.67 -9.17 -0.34
C LEU A 16 0.57 -10.02 -0.01
N PHE A 17 0.72 -11.17 -0.65
CA PHE A 17 1.90 -12.03 -0.51
C PHE A 17 3.16 -11.35 -1.05
N ALA A 18 3.10 -10.79 -2.27
CA ALA A 18 4.20 -10.04 -2.87
C ALA A 18 4.61 -8.81 -2.04
N LEU A 19 3.64 -8.18 -1.37
CA LEU A 19 3.89 -7.07 -0.46
C LEU A 19 4.43 -7.50 0.91
N SER A 20 4.43 -8.81 1.22
CA SER A 20 4.75 -9.33 2.56
C SER A 20 3.81 -8.77 3.64
N ALA A 21 2.57 -8.47 3.25
CA ALA A 21 1.53 -7.89 4.10
C ALA A 21 0.73 -8.95 4.88
N LEU A 22 1.11 -10.22 4.82
CA LEU A 22 0.47 -11.33 5.57
C LEU A 22 1.00 -11.50 7.01
N ASN A 23 1.96 -10.65 7.44
CA ASN A 23 2.62 -10.71 8.76
C ASN A 23 2.51 -9.35 9.47
N LYS A 24 3.27 -9.13 10.55
CA LYS A 24 3.34 -7.85 11.32
C LYS A 24 3.57 -6.59 10.47
N LEU A 25 4.15 -6.72 9.27
CA LEU A 25 4.29 -5.60 8.33
C LEU A 25 2.94 -5.19 7.71
N GLY A 26 2.02 -6.14 7.55
CA GLY A 26 0.65 -5.91 7.09
C GLY A 26 -0.17 -5.05 8.02
N GLU A 27 -0.02 -5.24 9.34
CA GLU A 27 -0.68 -4.39 10.35
C GLU A 27 -0.28 -2.93 10.17
N LYS A 28 1.04 -2.65 10.05
CA LYS A 28 1.54 -1.29 9.77
C LYS A 28 1.07 -0.75 8.40
N ILE A 29 0.96 -1.61 7.38
CA ILE A 29 0.46 -1.20 6.05
C ILE A 29 -1.03 -0.81 6.13
N ALA A 30 -1.81 -1.51 6.96
CA ALA A 30 -3.24 -1.28 7.15
C ALA A 30 -3.57 -0.02 7.97
N GLU A 31 -2.61 0.53 8.72
CA GLU A 31 -2.77 1.79 9.45
C GLU A 31 -2.87 3.01 8.51
N PHE A 32 -2.37 2.91 7.28
CA PHE A 32 -2.36 4.01 6.33
C PHE A 32 -3.53 3.92 5.34
N PRO A 33 -4.30 5.01 5.14
CA PRO A 33 -5.40 5.06 4.17
C PRO A 33 -4.88 5.31 2.75
N LEU A 34 -3.84 4.57 2.35
CA LEU A 34 -3.15 4.69 1.07
C LEU A 34 -3.19 3.32 0.38
N ASP A 35 -2.84 3.30 -0.91
CA ASP A 35 -2.64 2.04 -1.60
C ASP A 35 -1.58 1.18 -0.88
N PRO A 36 -1.78 -0.14 -0.72
CA PRO A 36 -0.84 -1.02 -0.04
C PRO A 36 0.61 -0.92 -0.54
N MET A 37 0.84 -0.61 -1.83
CA MET A 37 2.19 -0.36 -2.36
C MET A 37 2.83 0.89 -1.76
N LEU A 38 2.08 1.99 -1.65
CA LEU A 38 2.56 3.26 -1.08
C LEU A 38 2.77 3.13 0.43
N SER A 39 1.84 2.48 1.13
CA SER A 39 1.97 2.19 2.56
C SER A 39 3.23 1.37 2.85
N LYS A 40 3.54 0.34 2.04
CA LYS A 40 4.78 -0.44 2.17
C LYS A 40 6.02 0.44 1.94
N MET A 41 5.99 1.33 0.96
CA MET A 41 7.10 2.23 0.66
C MET A 41 7.42 3.14 1.87
N ILE A 42 6.40 3.70 2.52
CA ILE A 42 6.56 4.52 3.72
C ILE A 42 7.13 3.69 4.87
N VAL A 43 6.58 2.50 5.14
CA VAL A 43 7.08 1.60 6.21
C VAL A 43 8.53 1.16 5.94
N ALA A 44 8.91 0.94 4.68
CA ALA A 44 10.29 0.60 4.31
C ALA A 44 11.25 1.79 4.47
N SER A 45 10.79 3.02 4.23
CA SER A 45 11.60 4.25 4.32
C SER A 45 12.20 4.49 5.72
N GLU A 46 11.53 4.01 6.77
CA GLU A 46 12.02 4.05 8.16
C GLU A 46 13.40 3.38 8.28
N LYS A 47 13.64 2.29 7.54
CA LYS A 47 14.93 1.58 7.53
C LYS A 47 16.04 2.37 6.83
N TYR A 48 15.68 3.19 5.84
CA TYR A 48 16.63 3.97 5.04
C TYR A 48 16.92 5.35 5.66
N LYS A 49 16.28 5.71 6.79
CA LYS A 49 16.37 7.03 7.42
C LYS A 49 16.06 8.20 6.46
N PHE A 50 15.32 7.92 5.40
CA PHE A 50 14.92 8.89 4.38
C PHE A 50 13.41 8.85 4.21
N SER A 51 12.71 9.23 5.28
CA SER A 51 11.25 9.28 5.32
C SER A 51 10.70 10.50 4.58
N ASP A 52 11.35 11.65 4.67
CA ASP A 52 10.78 12.93 4.19
C ASP A 52 10.58 12.97 2.68
N GLY A 53 11.55 12.46 1.91
CA GLY A 53 11.41 12.38 0.46
C GLY A 53 10.37 11.35 0.04
N VAL A 54 10.30 10.21 0.74
CA VAL A 54 9.32 9.16 0.46
C VAL A 54 7.90 9.66 0.74
N ILE A 55 7.67 10.31 1.89
CA ILE A 55 6.38 10.90 2.25
C ILE A 55 5.99 11.98 1.23
N SER A 56 6.92 12.83 0.81
CA SER A 56 6.67 13.84 -0.21
C SER A 56 6.25 13.22 -1.55
N THR A 57 6.94 12.18 -2.01
CA THR A 57 6.56 11.45 -3.23
C THR A 57 5.22 10.74 -3.10
N ALA A 58 4.94 10.12 -1.95
CA ALA A 58 3.65 9.48 -1.68
C ALA A 58 2.51 10.50 -1.66
N ALA A 59 2.74 11.70 -1.11
CA ALA A 59 1.77 12.78 -1.10
C ALA A 59 1.47 13.29 -2.52
N MET A 60 2.50 13.50 -3.36
CA MET A 60 2.32 13.90 -4.76
C MET A 60 1.51 12.88 -5.55
N LEU A 61 1.84 11.59 -5.44
CA LEU A 61 1.10 10.52 -6.12
C LEU A 61 -0.35 10.40 -5.63
N SER A 62 -0.58 10.59 -4.33
CA SER A 62 -1.92 10.56 -3.75
C SER A 62 -2.80 11.71 -4.25
N ILE A 63 -2.22 12.90 -4.43
CA ILE A 63 -2.94 14.06 -4.99
C ILE A 63 -3.24 13.83 -6.47
N VAL A 64 -2.27 13.35 -7.25
CA VAL A 64 -2.46 13.06 -8.68
C VAL A 64 -3.55 12.03 -8.90
N SER A 65 -3.57 10.94 -8.10
CA SER A 65 -4.63 9.93 -8.21
C SER A 65 -6.01 10.45 -7.85
N ARG A 66 -6.12 11.44 -6.95
CA ARG A 66 -7.39 12.10 -6.61
C ARG A 66 -7.82 13.16 -7.60
N ALA A 67 -6.87 13.83 -8.26
CA ALA A 67 -7.16 14.84 -9.28
C ALA A 67 -7.60 14.24 -10.62
N ALA A 68 -7.41 12.93 -10.81
CA ALA A 68 -7.84 12.19 -12.00
C ALA A 68 -9.26 11.60 -11.90
N LEU A 69 -9.98 11.87 -10.81
CA LEU A 69 -11.41 11.56 -10.60
C LEU A 69 -12.23 12.85 -10.68
#